data_AF-A0A1I2EVE2-F1
#
_entry.id   AF-A0A1I2EVE2-F1
#
_cell.length_a   1.000
_cell.length_b   1.000
_cell.length_c   1.000
_cell.angle_alpha   90.00
_cell.angle_beta   90.00
_cell.angle_gamma   90.00
#
_symmetry.space_group_name_H-M   'P 1'
#
loop_
_entity.id
_entity.type
_entity.pdbx_description
1 polymer ?
#
loop_
_entity_poly.entity_id
_entity_poly.type
_entity_poly.pdbx_seq_one_letter_code
_entity_poly.pdbx_strand_id
1 'polypeptide(L)'
;MTKVSPISVAFGKAVKQARLKKAWTQDDLANESGLDRSYISQIEGGLRNPSLPVVWDLAVKLDTSFLTLMAAAVQLMPEASSESNKPSE
;
A
#
# COMPACT_ATOMS: atom_id res chain seq x y z
N MET A 1 -5.36 18.25 9.92
CA MET A 1 -4.53 17.29 9.15
C MET A 1 -5.18 15.93 9.24
N THR A 2 -5.54 15.31 8.11
CA THR A 2 -6.23 14.03 8.08
C THR A 2 -5.32 12.94 8.65
N LYS A 3 -5.77 12.22 9.67
CA LYS A 3 -5.01 11.12 10.28
C LYS A 3 -4.81 10.02 9.24
N VAL A 4 -3.58 9.84 8.77
CA VAL A 4 -3.24 8.80 7.79
C VAL A 4 -3.26 7.45 8.50
N SER A 5 -3.97 6.47 7.94
CA SER A 5 -4.08 5.14 8.53
C SER A 5 -2.76 4.37 8.37
N PRO A 6 -2.22 3.74 9.44
CA PRO A 6 -0.98 2.97 9.36
C PRO A 6 -1.01 1.89 8.27
N ILE A 7 -2.15 1.21 8.10
CA ILE A 7 -2.32 0.19 7.06
C ILE A 7 -2.29 0.79 5.65
N SER A 8 -2.81 2.01 5.44
CA SER A 8 -2.74 2.68 4.12
C SER A 8 -1.31 3.05 3.76
N VAL A 9 -0.50 3.50 4.73
CA VAL A 9 0.94 3.75 4.51
C VAL A 9 1.68 2.46 4.18
N ALA A 10 1.41 1.40 4.94
CA ALA A 10 2.07 0.12 4.74
C ALA A 10 1.68 -0.52 3.38
N PHE A 11 0.41 -0.41 3.00
CA PHE A 11 -0.07 -0.81 1.69
C PHE A 11 0.60 -0.02 0.55
N GLY A 12 0.66 1.31 0.66
CA GLY A 12 1.33 2.16 -0.33
C GLY A 12 2.80 1.77 -0.54
N LYS A 13 3.51 1.45 0.55
CA LYS A 13 4.89 0.94 0.48
C LYS A 13 4.96 -0.43 -0.22
N ALA A 14 4.04 -1.34 0.07
CA ALA A 14 3.99 -2.65 -0.58
C ALA A 14 3.77 -2.53 -2.10
N VAL A 15 2.83 -1.69 -2.52
CA VAL A 15 2.59 -1.35 -3.94
C VAL A 15 3.85 -0.80 -4.60
N LYS A 16 4.50 0.19 -3.95
CA LYS A 16 5.75 0.77 -4.44
C LYS A 16 6.85 -0.26 -4.60
N GLN A 17 7.03 -1.15 -3.62
CA GLN A 17 8.04 -2.21 -3.70
C GLN A 17 7.76 -3.19 -4.85
N ALA A 18 6.50 -3.63 -5.01
CA ALA A 18 6.11 -4.51 -6.11
C ALA A 18 6.33 -3.83 -7.48
N ARG A 19 5.97 -2.54 -7.62
CA ARG A 19 6.22 -1.76 -8.84
C ARG A 19 7.71 -1.68 -9.18
N LEU A 20 8.54 -1.36 -8.20
CA LEU A 20 10.00 -1.24 -8.41
C LEU A 20 10.63 -2.60 -8.75
N LYS A 21 10.11 -3.72 -8.23
CA LYS A 21 10.55 -5.07 -8.64
C LYS A 21 10.29 -5.36 -10.12
N LYS A 22 9.28 -4.72 -10.71
CA LYS A 22 9.01 -4.77 -12.17
C LYS A 22 9.80 -3.74 -12.98
N ALA A 23 10.69 -2.96 -12.33
CA ALA A 23 11.37 -1.81 -12.93
C ALA A 23 10.43 -0.75 -13.54
N TRP A 24 9.20 -0.68 -13.03
CA TRP A 24 8.19 0.26 -13.52
C TRP A 24 8.28 1.62 -12.82
N THR A 25 8.02 2.68 -13.56
CA THR A 25 7.72 4.03 -13.04
C THR A 25 6.27 4.13 -12.58
N GLN A 26 5.90 5.19 -11.86
CA GLN A 26 4.49 5.43 -11.48
C GLN A 26 3.60 5.61 -12.71
N ASP A 27 4.13 6.18 -13.79
CA ASP A 27 3.45 6.32 -15.08
C ASP A 27 3.19 4.95 -15.71
N ASP A 28 4.15 4.03 -15.66
CA ASP A 28 3.95 2.66 -16.18
C ASP A 28 2.82 1.94 -15.42
N LEU A 29 2.83 2.00 -14.09
CA LEU A 29 1.77 1.37 -13.29
C LEU A 29 0.40 2.02 -13.55
N ALA A 30 0.36 3.35 -13.70
CA ALA A 30 -0.86 4.08 -14.04
C ALA A 30 -1.43 3.60 -15.38
N ASN A 31 -0.58 3.52 -16.41
CA ASN A 31 -0.97 3.04 -17.74
C ASN A 31 -1.49 1.60 -17.70
N GLU A 32 -0.79 0.69 -17.01
CA GLU A 32 -1.15 -0.73 -16.94
C GLU A 32 -2.43 -1.01 -16.15
N SER A 33 -2.72 -0.20 -15.12
CA SER A 33 -3.92 -0.28 -14.29
C SER A 33 -5.09 0.58 -14.78
N GLY A 34 -4.87 1.42 -15.79
CA GLY A 34 -5.86 2.41 -16.25
C GLY A 34 -6.23 3.45 -15.17
N LEU A 35 -5.36 3.65 -14.18
CA LEU A 35 -5.54 4.61 -13.10
C LEU A 35 -4.76 5.89 -13.39
N ASP A 36 -5.22 7.01 -12.82
CA ASP A 36 -4.49 8.25 -12.91
C ASP A 36 -3.15 8.17 -12.15
N ARG A 37 -2.08 8.70 -12.74
CA ARG A 37 -0.74 8.71 -12.13
C ARG A 37 -0.70 9.39 -10.76
N SER A 38 -1.43 10.50 -10.59
CA SER A 38 -1.52 11.18 -9.30
C SER A 38 -2.23 10.31 -8.26
N TYR A 39 -3.19 9.48 -8.68
CA TYR A 39 -3.83 8.50 -7.81
C TYR A 39 -2.86 7.39 -7.39
N ILE A 40 -2.06 6.86 -8.31
CA ILE A 40 -0.96 5.92 -7.99
C ILE A 40 0.00 6.56 -6.97
N SER A 41 0.44 7.79 -7.23
CA SER A 41 1.34 8.51 -6.31
C SER A 41 0.74 8.69 -4.91
N GLN A 42 -0.56 9.03 -4.83
CA GLN A 42 -1.27 9.15 -3.56
C GLN A 42 -1.44 7.80 -2.85
N ILE A 43 -1.68 6.70 -3.59
CA ILE A 43 -1.72 5.34 -3.04
C ILE A 43 -0.36 4.97 -2.46
N GLU A 44 0.73 5.14 -3.21
CA GLU A 44 2.09 4.82 -2.75
C GLU A 44 2.52 5.66 -1.53
N GLY A 45 2.02 6.89 -1.44
CA GLY A 45 2.20 7.77 -0.28
C GLY A 45 1.28 7.46 0.90
N GLY A 46 0.36 6.49 0.78
CA GLY A 46 -0.63 6.16 1.81
C GLY A 46 -1.70 7.23 2.01
N LEU A 47 -1.78 8.23 1.13
CA LEU A 47 -2.71 9.36 1.20
C LEU A 47 -4.13 9.00 0.72
N ARG A 48 -4.31 7.81 0.13
CA ARG A 48 -5.59 7.29 -0.35
C ARG A 48 -5.88 5.91 0.23
N ASN A 49 -7.16 5.65 0.41
CA ASN A 49 -7.72 4.34 0.73
C ASN A 49 -8.40 3.78 -0.54
N PRO A 50 -7.68 3.04 -1.40
CA PRO A 50 -8.26 2.46 -2.60
C PRO A 50 -9.34 1.44 -2.25
N SER A 51 -10.35 1.31 -3.11
CA SER A 51 -11.40 0.30 -2.93
C SER A 51 -10.82 -1.10 -3.14
N LEU A 52 -11.50 -2.12 -2.60
CA LEU A 52 -11.07 -3.50 -2.74
C LEU A 52 -10.88 -3.94 -4.22
N PRO A 53 -11.75 -3.57 -5.18
CA PRO A 53 -11.51 -3.86 -6.59
C PRO A 53 -10.22 -3.23 -7.14
N VAL A 54 -9.88 -2.01 -6.73
CA VAL A 54 -8.62 -1.34 -7.14
C VAL A 54 -7.43 -2.08 -6.55
N VAL A 55 -7.49 -2.50 -5.29
CA VAL A 55 -6.41 -3.30 -4.66
C VAL A 55 -6.21 -4.62 -5.40
N TRP A 56 -7.29 -5.29 -5.78
CA TRP A 56 -7.24 -6.51 -6.56
C TRP A 56 -6.60 -6.30 -7.94
N ASP A 57 -7.05 -5.30 -8.69
CA ASP A 57 -6.48 -5.00 -10.01
C ASP A 57 -5.00 -4.65 -9.93
N LEU A 58 -4.61 -3.79 -8.98
CA LEU A 58 -3.20 -3.48 -8.74
C LEU A 58 -2.36 -4.73 -8.48
N ALA A 59 -2.86 -5.68 -7.68
CA ALA A 59 -2.14 -6.94 -7.45
C ALA A 59 -1.91 -7.69 -8.77
N VAL A 60 -2.96 -7.85 -9.58
CA VAL A 60 -2.88 -8.53 -10.88
C VAL A 60 -1.88 -7.83 -11.81
N LYS A 61 -1.95 -6.50 -11.96
CA LYS A 61 -1.03 -5.73 -12.83
C LYS A 61 0.41 -5.76 -12.36
N LEU A 62 0.62 -5.88 -11.06
CA LEU A 62 1.94 -6.01 -10.45
C LEU A 62 2.49 -7.45 -10.46
N ASP A 63 1.86 -8.37 -11.20
CA ASP A 63 2.19 -9.81 -11.25
C ASP A 63 2.31 -10.43 -9.85
N THR A 64 1.42 -10.04 -8.94
CA THR A 64 1.37 -10.58 -7.59
C THR A 64 -0.03 -11.01 -7.21
N SER A 65 -0.14 -11.93 -6.25
CA SER A 65 -1.45 -12.30 -5.72
C SER A 65 -1.92 -11.24 -4.73
N PHE A 66 -3.24 -11.07 -4.60
CA PHE A 66 -3.84 -10.20 -3.59
C PHE A 66 -3.29 -10.52 -2.18
N LEU A 67 -3.22 -11.80 -1.82
CA LEU A 67 -2.71 -12.24 -0.52
C LEU A 67 -1.23 -11.88 -0.32
N THR A 68 -0.39 -12.03 -1.34
CA THR A 68 1.03 -11.66 -1.28
C THR A 68 1.20 -10.16 -1.07
N LEU A 69 0.43 -9.33 -1.79
CA LEU A 69 0.48 -7.88 -1.65
C LEU A 69 0.01 -7.43 -0.25
N MET A 70 -1.06 -8.04 0.27
CA MET A 70 -1.56 -7.77 1.63
C MET A 70 -0.60 -8.26 2.72
N ALA A 71 -0.01 -9.44 2.57
CA ALA A 71 0.99 -9.94 3.50
C ALA A 71 2.21 -9.01 3.56
N ALA A 72 2.69 -8.52 2.42
CA ALA A 72 3.76 -7.52 2.37
C ALA A 72 3.36 -6.21 3.07
N ALA A 73 2.13 -5.74 2.88
CA ALA A 73 1.62 -4.57 3.59
C ALA A 73 1.60 -4.79 5.11
N VAL A 74 1.13 -5.94 5.59
CA VAL A 74 1.11 -6.27 7.02
C VAL A 74 2.53 -6.32 7.60
N GLN A 75 3.49 -6.90 6.89
CA GLN A 75 4.90 -6.94 7.32
C GLN A 75 5.57 -5.55 7.37
N LEU A 76 5.05 -4.60 6.60
CA LEU A 76 5.52 -3.22 6.58
C LEU A 76 4.76 -2.31 7.55
N MET A 77 3.76 -2.83 8.26
CA MET A 77 3.15 -2.08 9.34
C MET A 77 4.21 -1.85 10.41
N PRO A 78 4.31 -0.62 10.96
CA PRO A 78 5.08 -0.44 12.17
C PRO A 78 4.47 -1.35 13.24
N GLU A 79 5.31 -2.18 13.87
CA GLU A 79 4.96 -2.84 15.13
C GLU A 79 4.34 -1.76 16.03
N ALA A 80 3.14 -2.02 16.53
CA ALA A 80 2.54 -1.12 17.49
C ALA A 80 3.50 -1.03 18.67
N SER A 81 4.24 0.09 18.77
CA SER A 81 5.01 0.42 19.96
C SER A 81 4.08 0.24 21.15
N SER A 82 4.36 -0.77 21.95
CA SER A 82 3.96 -1.02 23.32
C SER A 82 3.35 0.17 24.09
N GLU A 83 2.10 0.54 23.80
CA GLU A 83 1.31 1.49 24.58
C GLU A 83 0.03 0.82 25.06
N SER A 84 0.18 -0.23 25.89
CA SER A 84 -0.86 -0.69 26.82
C SER A 84 -0.35 -1.80 27.73
N ASN A 85 0.80 -1.60 28.40
CA ASN A 85 1.11 -2.38 29.59
C ASN A 85 1.90 -1.54 30.61
N LYS A 86 1.20 -0.59 31.23
CA LYS A 86 1.60 -0.12 32.56
C LYS A 86 0.58 -0.73 33.53
N PRO A 87 0.97 -1.64 34.43
CA PRO A 87 0.10 -2.01 35.54
C PRO A 87 -0.23 -0.73 36.30
N SER A 88 -1.52 -0.52 36.54
CA SER A 88 -1.96 0.43 37.54
C SER A 88 -1.56 -0.15 38.89
N GLU A 89 -0.58 0.47 39.55
CA GLU A 89 -0.46 0.43 41.01
C GLU A 89 -1.35 1.50 41.62
#